data_AF-A0A2S6AHE9-F1
#
_entry.id   AF-A0A2S6AHE9-F1
#
_cell.length_a   1.000
_cell.length_b   1.000
_cell.length_c   1.000
_cell.angle_alpha   90.00
_cell.angle_beta   90.00
_cell.angle_gamma   90.00
#
_symmetry.space_group_name_H-M   'P 1'
#
loop_
_entity.id
_entity.type
_entity.pdbx_description
1 polymer ?
#
loop_
_entity_poly.entity_id
_entity_poly.type
_entity_poly.pdbx_seq_one_letter_code
_entity_poly.pdbx_strand_id
1 'polypeptide(L)'
;MGYLYVYTVCPPVDDDPIAYALGVAAGFDADALFVYDLKTVGHTPSRVCEMVGLETVSPPATWAVAVSGDADSAHAYPEQSLTAEAAHRIMQQHLSCRAFGCQRKAAAYSFLVRAGKIVPPVASPRERAAARGLPFRLHRDACGSLPAGVTLSTLLNVLAGLAELEGDADASAATDPPADSTEAGSDSRLS
;
A
#
# COMPACT_ATOMS: atom_id res chain seq x y z
N MET A 1 -14.51 12.92 -16.05
CA MET A 1 -14.70 12.03 -14.89
C MET A 1 -16.18 11.70 -14.79
N GLY A 2 -16.54 10.48 -14.43
CA GLY A 2 -17.94 10.06 -14.35
C GLY A 2 -18.27 9.68 -12.91
N TYR A 3 -18.98 10.55 -12.20
CA TYR A 3 -19.46 10.27 -10.85
C TYR A 3 -20.76 9.46 -10.91
N LEU A 4 -20.88 8.47 -10.03
CA LEU A 4 -22.16 7.80 -9.78
C LEU A 4 -22.96 8.64 -8.78
N TYR A 5 -24.17 9.04 -9.15
CA TYR A 5 -25.06 9.74 -8.22
C TYR A 5 -25.56 8.77 -7.14
N VAL A 6 -25.19 9.03 -5.88
CA VAL A 6 -25.52 8.16 -4.73
C VAL A 6 -26.76 8.64 -3.98
N TYR A 7 -26.82 9.93 -3.60
CA TYR A 7 -27.84 10.44 -2.68
C TYR A 7 -27.99 11.98 -2.74
N THR A 8 -29.16 12.49 -2.35
CA THR A 8 -29.43 13.93 -2.15
C THR A 8 -29.58 14.26 -0.67
N VAL A 9 -28.79 15.20 -0.17
CA VAL A 9 -28.85 15.65 1.22
C VAL A 9 -29.75 16.87 1.35
N CYS A 10 -30.78 16.78 2.20
CA CYS A 10 -31.51 17.95 2.70
C CYS A 10 -31.06 18.21 4.15
N PRO A 11 -30.35 19.31 4.43
CA PRO A 11 -29.89 19.63 5.78
C PRO A 11 -31.05 20.09 6.68
N PRO A 12 -30.97 19.88 8.00
CA PRO A 12 -31.86 20.51 8.97
C PRO A 12 -31.70 22.03 8.99
N VAL A 13 -32.76 22.75 9.38
CA VAL A 13 -32.96 24.18 9.06
C VAL A 13 -32.04 25.16 9.79
N ASP A 14 -31.60 24.83 11.01
CA ASP A 14 -30.78 25.71 11.88
C ASP A 14 -29.32 25.21 12.09
N ASP A 15 -28.93 24.09 11.47
CA ASP A 15 -27.58 23.54 11.57
C ASP A 15 -26.69 23.97 10.38
N ASP A 16 -25.37 23.83 10.53
CA ASP A 16 -24.42 24.04 9.43
C ASP A 16 -24.66 23.01 8.31
N PRO A 17 -25.23 23.43 7.16
CA PRO A 17 -25.70 22.50 6.14
C PRO A 17 -24.53 21.81 5.42
N ILE A 18 -23.37 22.46 5.39
CA ILE A 18 -22.16 21.94 4.77
C ILE A 18 -21.48 20.94 5.70
N ALA A 19 -21.39 21.22 7.00
CA ALA A 19 -20.91 20.24 7.98
C ALA A 19 -21.76 18.95 7.94
N TYR A 20 -23.08 19.09 7.87
CA TYR A 20 -24.00 17.96 7.77
C TYR A 20 -23.79 17.15 6.47
N ALA A 21 -23.74 17.84 5.32
CA ALA A 21 -23.50 17.17 4.03
C ALA A 21 -22.13 16.48 3.96
N LEU A 22 -21.08 17.07 4.54
CA LEU A 22 -19.76 16.44 4.64
C LEU A 22 -19.78 15.21 5.55
N GLY A 23 -20.49 15.26 6.69
CA GLY A 23 -20.68 14.10 7.57
C GLY A 23 -21.37 12.93 6.86
N VAL A 24 -22.36 13.21 5.99
CA VAL A 24 -23.01 12.20 5.15
C VAL A 24 -22.05 11.65 4.08
N ALA A 25 -21.31 12.53 3.37
CA ALA A 25 -20.36 12.13 2.34
C ALA A 25 -19.24 11.21 2.89
N ALA A 26 -18.71 11.52 4.08
CA ALA A 26 -17.71 10.69 4.77
C ALA A 26 -18.26 9.31 5.18
N GLY A 27 -19.57 9.20 5.46
CA GLY A 27 -20.22 7.93 5.76
C GLY A 27 -20.42 7.01 4.54
N PHE A 28 -20.37 7.56 3.33
CA PHE A 28 -20.56 6.84 2.07
C PHE A 28 -19.28 6.71 1.21
N ASP A 29 -18.14 7.25 1.66
CA ASP A 29 -16.89 7.31 0.90
C ASP A 29 -17.08 7.99 -0.47
N ALA A 30 -17.81 9.11 -0.49
CA ALA A 30 -18.23 9.77 -1.72
C ALA A 30 -17.11 10.65 -2.32
N ASP A 31 -16.74 10.43 -3.59
CA ASP A 31 -15.64 11.16 -4.25
C ASP A 31 -15.90 12.67 -4.45
N ALA A 32 -17.16 13.09 -4.58
CA ALA A 32 -17.51 14.48 -4.87
C ALA A 32 -18.90 14.90 -4.34
N LEU A 33 -19.01 16.19 -4.00
CA LEU A 33 -20.25 16.88 -3.67
C LEU A 33 -20.73 17.74 -4.84
N PHE A 34 -21.98 17.56 -5.26
CA PHE A 34 -22.65 18.40 -6.25
C PHE A 34 -23.51 19.47 -5.56
N VAL A 35 -23.34 20.73 -5.94
CA VAL A 35 -24.17 21.84 -5.46
C VAL A 35 -24.67 22.69 -6.62
N TYR A 36 -25.76 23.45 -6.42
CA TYR A 36 -26.31 24.26 -7.50
C TYR A 36 -25.38 25.43 -7.87
N ASP A 37 -24.92 26.18 -6.87
CA ASP A 37 -24.02 27.32 -7.04
C ASP A 37 -23.00 27.44 -5.89
N LEU A 38 -22.04 28.35 -6.03
CA LEU A 38 -21.03 28.56 -5.00
C LEU A 38 -21.59 29.26 -3.73
N LYS A 39 -22.78 29.86 -3.80
CA LYS A 39 -23.45 30.43 -2.61
C LYS A 39 -23.89 29.32 -1.65
N THR A 40 -24.28 28.16 -2.21
CA THR A 40 -24.65 26.96 -1.45
C THR A 40 -23.54 26.56 -0.45
N VAL A 41 -22.26 26.70 -0.84
CA VAL A 41 -21.08 26.45 0.03
C VAL A 41 -20.52 27.72 0.69
N GLY A 42 -21.32 28.78 0.83
CA GLY A 42 -20.93 30.03 1.48
C GLY A 42 -19.77 30.77 0.81
N HIS A 43 -19.54 30.55 -0.49
CA HIS A 43 -18.34 30.99 -1.23
C HIS A 43 -17.00 30.42 -0.69
N THR A 44 -17.05 29.32 0.05
CA THR A 44 -15.86 28.65 0.63
C THR A 44 -15.61 27.26 0.04
N PRO A 45 -15.29 27.13 -1.26
CA PRO A 45 -15.07 25.82 -1.90
C PRO A 45 -13.97 25.00 -1.22
N SER A 46 -12.91 25.65 -0.71
CA SER A 46 -11.81 25.01 0.01
C SER A 46 -12.29 24.11 1.14
N ARG A 47 -13.34 24.53 1.87
CA ARG A 47 -13.91 23.78 3.00
C ARG A 47 -14.51 22.43 2.59
N VAL A 48 -15.04 22.32 1.37
CA VAL A 48 -15.52 21.05 0.81
C VAL A 48 -14.34 20.28 0.22
N CYS A 49 -13.47 21.00 -0.50
CA CYS A 49 -12.29 20.44 -1.16
C CYS A 49 -11.26 19.86 -0.19
N GLU A 50 -11.28 20.18 1.11
CA GLU A 50 -10.46 19.49 2.11
C GLU A 50 -10.77 17.98 2.25
N MET A 51 -11.95 17.53 1.81
CA MET A 51 -12.43 16.16 2.01
C MET A 51 -12.89 15.47 0.73
N VAL A 52 -13.59 16.17 -0.16
CA VAL A 52 -14.16 15.60 -1.41
C VAL A 52 -14.07 16.60 -2.55
N GLY A 53 -14.16 16.14 -3.81
CA GLY A 53 -14.30 17.05 -4.94
C GLY A 53 -15.57 17.90 -4.85
N LEU A 54 -15.59 19.06 -5.48
CA LEU A 54 -16.79 19.90 -5.57
C LEU A 54 -17.14 20.15 -7.04
N GLU A 55 -18.42 20.01 -7.40
CA GLU A 55 -18.94 20.46 -8.70
C GLU A 55 -20.13 21.40 -8.51
N THR A 56 -20.13 22.54 -9.20
CA THR A 56 -21.28 23.46 -9.29
C THR A 56 -22.01 23.30 -10.61
N VAL A 57 -23.34 23.36 -10.56
CA VAL A 57 -24.19 23.37 -11.77
C VAL A 57 -24.16 24.74 -12.47
N SER A 58 -24.14 25.84 -11.71
CA SER A 58 -24.20 27.20 -12.25
C SER A 58 -23.33 28.21 -11.45
N PRO A 59 -22.26 28.78 -12.05
CA PRO A 59 -21.67 28.37 -13.32
C PRO A 59 -21.12 26.93 -13.24
N PRO A 60 -21.03 26.19 -14.36
CA PRO A 60 -20.36 24.89 -14.39
C PRO A 60 -18.89 25.04 -14.01
N ALA A 61 -18.49 24.44 -12.90
CA ALA A 61 -17.10 24.41 -12.45
C ALA A 61 -16.83 23.19 -11.57
N THR A 62 -15.61 22.67 -11.68
CA THR A 62 -15.11 21.53 -10.91
C THR A 62 -13.91 22.00 -10.10
N TRP A 63 -13.92 21.76 -8.80
CA TRP A 63 -12.77 21.92 -7.91
C TRP A 63 -12.31 20.53 -7.49
N ALA A 64 -11.04 20.21 -7.77
CA ALA A 64 -10.43 19.00 -7.27
C ALA A 64 -10.34 19.04 -5.74
N VAL A 65 -10.51 17.89 -5.10
CA VAL A 65 -10.16 17.72 -3.68
C VAL A 65 -8.71 18.19 -3.50
N ALA A 66 -8.49 19.03 -2.50
CA ALA A 66 -7.18 19.31 -1.97
C ALA A 66 -6.67 18.02 -1.36
N VAL A 67 -5.91 17.25 -2.16
CA VAL A 67 -5.07 16.17 -1.67
C VAL A 67 -3.94 16.81 -0.84
N SER A 68 -4.28 17.26 0.36
CA SER A 68 -3.37 17.24 1.48
C SER A 68 -2.89 15.81 1.57
N GLY A 69 -1.65 15.55 1.13
CA GLY A 69 -1.05 14.22 1.08
C GLY A 69 -0.75 13.65 2.47
N ASP A 70 -1.60 13.91 3.46
CA ASP A 70 -1.37 13.74 4.89
C ASP A 70 -2.11 12.50 5.44
N ALA A 71 -3.30 12.20 4.91
CA ALA A 71 -3.94 10.90 5.12
C ALA A 71 -3.09 9.75 4.55
N ASP A 72 -2.48 9.95 3.39
CA ASP A 72 -1.56 8.97 2.80
C ASP A 72 -0.17 9.06 3.45
N SER A 73 0.36 10.24 3.82
CA SER A 73 1.65 10.33 4.56
C SER A 73 1.65 9.59 5.90
N ALA A 74 0.50 9.43 6.57
CA ALA A 74 0.38 8.60 7.76
C ALA A 74 0.59 7.10 7.47
N HIS A 75 0.27 6.64 6.26
CA HIS A 75 0.37 5.25 5.82
C HIS A 75 1.51 4.97 4.83
N ALA A 76 2.14 6.02 4.31
CA ALA A 76 3.28 6.00 3.40
C ALA A 76 4.50 5.36 4.03
N TYR A 77 5.39 4.88 3.15
CA TYR A 77 6.67 4.31 3.53
C TYR A 77 7.45 5.23 4.50
N PRO A 78 8.10 4.70 5.55
CA PRO A 78 8.86 5.50 6.48
C PRO A 78 10.18 5.97 5.82
N GLU A 79 10.29 7.27 5.57
CA GLU A 79 11.50 7.90 5.01
C GLU A 79 12.74 7.74 5.90
N GLN A 80 12.54 7.64 7.22
CA GLN A 80 13.62 7.42 8.19
C GLN A 80 13.92 5.92 8.35
N SER A 81 15.20 5.58 8.39
CA SER A 81 15.70 4.22 8.69
C SER A 81 15.05 3.64 9.96
N LEU A 82 14.41 2.48 9.84
CA LEU A 82 13.71 1.84 10.95
C LEU A 82 14.68 1.23 11.98
N THR A 83 14.36 1.39 13.27
CA THR A 83 14.89 0.58 14.38
C THR A 83 13.86 -0.47 14.81
N ALA A 84 14.26 -1.45 15.63
CA ALA A 84 13.34 -2.47 16.13
C ALA A 84 12.21 -1.87 16.99
N GLU A 85 12.54 -0.87 17.81
CA GLU A 85 11.62 -0.15 18.69
C GLU A 85 10.63 0.68 17.87
N ALA A 86 11.12 1.39 16.85
CA ALA A 86 10.28 2.15 15.93
C ALA A 86 9.34 1.23 15.14
N ALA A 87 9.84 0.10 14.63
CA ALA A 87 9.02 -0.88 13.92
C ALA A 87 7.97 -1.54 14.81
N HIS A 88 8.29 -1.89 16.07
CA HIS A 88 7.30 -2.34 17.05
C HIS A 88 6.23 -1.28 17.33
N ARG A 89 6.62 -0.01 17.49
CA ARG A 89 5.69 1.10 17.72
C ARG A 89 4.75 1.31 16.52
N ILE A 90 5.26 1.22 15.29
CA ILE A 90 4.45 1.26 14.06
C ILE A 90 3.45 0.09 14.03
N MET A 91 3.88 -1.13 14.36
CA MET A 91 3.00 -2.30 14.41
C MET A 91 1.88 -2.16 15.45
N GLN A 92 2.12 -1.46 16.56
CA GLN A 92 1.11 -1.13 17.58
C GLN A 92 0.16 -0.01 17.11
N GLN A 93 0.70 1.11 16.60
CA GLN A 93 -0.09 2.26 16.14
C GLN A 93 -0.99 1.90 14.97
N HIS A 94 -0.50 1.08 14.04
CA HIS A 94 -1.23 0.63 12.87
C HIS A 94 -1.93 -0.72 13.09
N LEU A 95 -2.33 -1.07 14.33
CA LEU A 95 -2.98 -2.35 14.64
C LEU A 95 -4.24 -2.57 13.78
N SER A 96 -5.08 -1.55 13.62
CA SER A 96 -6.29 -1.52 12.79
C SER A 96 -6.02 -1.59 11.28
N CYS A 97 -4.84 -1.18 10.82
CA CYS A 97 -4.51 -1.17 9.41
C CYS A 97 -4.34 -2.59 8.85
N ARG A 98 -4.81 -2.82 7.62
CA ARG A 98 -4.59 -4.08 6.91
C ARG A 98 -3.11 -4.21 6.49
N ALA A 99 -2.54 -5.39 6.64
CA ALA A 99 -1.09 -5.62 6.48
C ALA A 99 -0.53 -5.24 5.09
N PHE A 100 -1.33 -5.36 4.03
CA PHE A 100 -0.96 -5.00 2.65
C PHE A 100 -1.57 -3.68 2.17
N GLY A 101 -2.42 -3.03 2.98
CA GLY A 101 -3.03 -1.73 2.65
C GLY A 101 -2.33 -0.53 3.27
N CYS A 102 -1.40 -0.74 4.20
CA CYS A 102 -0.60 0.31 4.82
C CYS A 102 0.88 0.03 4.58
N GLN A 103 1.52 0.83 3.72
CA GLN A 103 2.93 0.67 3.36
C GLN A 103 3.85 0.77 4.58
N ARG A 104 3.54 1.69 5.52
CA ARG A 104 4.25 1.85 6.78
C ARG A 104 4.25 0.58 7.64
N LYS A 105 3.10 -0.09 7.75
CA LYS A 105 2.96 -1.36 8.48
C LYS A 105 3.70 -2.50 7.75
N ALA A 106 3.62 -2.54 6.43
CA ALA A 106 4.36 -3.50 5.63
C ALA A 106 5.89 -3.34 5.78
N ALA A 107 6.40 -2.10 5.76
CA ALA A 107 7.81 -1.79 5.99
C ALA A 107 8.29 -2.23 7.38
N ALA A 108 7.53 -1.89 8.43
CA ALA A 108 7.82 -2.31 9.80
C ALA A 108 7.79 -3.84 9.99
N TYR A 109 6.81 -4.53 9.39
CA TYR A 109 6.75 -5.99 9.41
C TYR A 109 7.97 -6.61 8.72
N SER A 110 8.30 -6.19 7.50
CA SER A 110 9.45 -6.69 6.74
C SER A 110 10.79 -6.43 7.45
N PHE A 111 10.93 -5.29 8.11
CA PHE A 111 12.10 -4.99 8.95
C PHE A 111 12.21 -5.98 10.12
N LEU A 112 11.12 -6.22 10.86
CA LEU A 112 11.11 -7.11 12.03
C LEU A 112 11.32 -8.59 11.65
N VAL A 113 10.86 -9.01 10.47
CA VAL A 113 11.18 -10.33 9.91
C VAL A 113 12.67 -10.43 9.59
N ARG A 114 13.25 -9.46 8.88
CA ARG A 114 14.69 -9.43 8.55
C ARG A 114 15.57 -9.36 9.80
N ALA A 115 15.12 -8.68 10.85
CA ALA A 115 15.79 -8.58 12.15
C ALA A 115 15.57 -9.81 13.06
N GLY A 116 14.90 -10.87 12.58
CA GLY A 116 14.64 -12.09 13.34
C GLY A 116 13.70 -11.92 14.55
N LYS A 117 12.94 -10.81 14.61
CA LYS A 117 12.01 -10.51 15.72
C LYS A 117 10.60 -11.05 15.48
N ILE A 118 10.23 -11.28 14.23
CA ILE A 118 8.98 -11.95 13.84
C ILE A 118 9.33 -13.13 12.95
N VAL A 119 8.83 -14.32 13.28
CA VAL A 119 8.83 -15.49 12.39
C VAL A 119 7.54 -15.45 11.57
N PRO A 120 7.60 -15.32 10.23
CA PRO A 120 6.41 -15.39 9.39
C PRO A 120 5.68 -16.74 9.55
N PRO A 121 4.34 -16.75 9.49
CA PRO A 121 3.59 -18.00 9.49
C PRO A 121 3.89 -18.80 8.22
N VAL A 122 4.45 -20.00 8.38
CA VAL A 122 4.80 -20.91 7.26
C VAL A 122 3.58 -21.37 6.45
N ALA A 123 2.40 -21.42 7.06
CA ALA A 123 1.15 -21.70 6.39
C ALA A 123 0.49 -20.42 5.86
N SER A 124 0.07 -20.44 4.60
CA SER A 124 -0.56 -19.32 3.93
C SER A 124 -1.84 -18.85 4.65
N PRO A 125 -2.30 -17.60 4.43
CA PRO A 125 -3.58 -17.13 4.93
C PRO A 125 -4.76 -18.04 4.55
N ARG A 126 -4.70 -18.70 3.38
CA ARG A 126 -5.74 -19.63 2.90
C ARG A 126 -5.73 -20.95 3.67
N GLU A 127 -4.58 -21.56 3.85
CA GLU A 127 -4.45 -22.82 4.61
C GLU A 127 -4.81 -22.63 6.07
N ARG A 128 -4.38 -21.52 6.70
CA ARG A 128 -4.74 -21.19 8.08
C ARG A 128 -6.24 -20.92 8.26
N ALA A 129 -6.93 -20.38 7.24
CA ALA A 129 -8.38 -20.26 7.26
C ALA A 129 -9.06 -21.64 7.13
N ALA A 130 -8.63 -22.46 6.16
CA ALA A 130 -9.16 -23.81 5.97
C ALA A 130 -8.98 -24.71 7.21
N ALA A 131 -7.80 -24.71 7.83
CA ALA A 131 -7.51 -25.45 9.06
C ALA A 131 -8.36 -24.99 10.28
N ARG A 132 -8.96 -23.80 10.21
CA ARG A 132 -9.87 -23.24 11.23
C ARG A 132 -11.35 -23.35 10.82
N GLY A 133 -11.67 -23.97 9.68
CA GLY A 133 -13.03 -23.99 9.12
C GLY A 133 -13.56 -22.62 8.70
N LEU A 134 -12.69 -21.62 8.52
CA LEU A 134 -13.07 -20.24 8.20
C LEU A 134 -13.10 -20.00 6.68
N PRO A 135 -14.08 -19.25 6.16
CA PRO A 135 -14.15 -18.92 4.74
C PRO A 135 -13.01 -17.96 4.35
N PHE A 136 -12.10 -18.41 3.49
CA PHE A 136 -11.08 -17.54 2.93
C PHE A 136 -11.66 -16.66 1.81
N ARG A 137 -11.75 -15.34 2.06
CA ARG A 137 -12.16 -14.35 1.05
C ARG A 137 -10.90 -13.70 0.47
N LEU A 138 -10.68 -13.87 -0.83
CA LEU A 138 -9.83 -12.95 -1.58
C LEU A 138 -10.56 -11.61 -1.63
N HIS A 139 -9.95 -10.58 -1.05
CA HIS A 139 -10.50 -9.22 -1.08
C HIS A 139 -10.31 -8.65 -2.49
N ARG A 140 -11.39 -8.15 -3.10
CA ARG A 140 -11.44 -7.89 -4.55
C ARG A 140 -10.88 -6.52 -4.95
N ASP A 141 -10.70 -5.66 -3.97
CA ASP A 141 -10.62 -4.21 -4.11
C ASP A 141 -9.24 -3.74 -4.61
N ALA A 142 -8.29 -4.66 -4.78
CA ALA A 142 -7.02 -4.45 -5.47
C ALA A 142 -7.00 -4.96 -6.93
N CYS A 143 -8.14 -5.39 -7.47
CA CYS A 143 -8.27 -5.72 -8.89
C CYS A 143 -8.45 -4.45 -9.73
N GLY A 144 -7.38 -3.65 -9.80
CA GLY A 144 -7.15 -2.91 -11.04
C GLY A 144 -7.10 -3.93 -12.17
N SER A 145 -7.89 -3.72 -13.23
CA SER A 145 -7.73 -4.49 -14.46
C SER A 145 -6.26 -4.43 -14.86
N LEU A 146 -5.69 -5.55 -15.32
CA LEU A 146 -4.37 -5.52 -15.95
C LEU A 146 -4.38 -4.43 -17.04
N PRO A 147 -3.32 -3.59 -17.12
CA PRO A 147 -3.28 -2.53 -18.12
C PRO A 147 -3.37 -3.14 -19.52
N ALA A 148 -4.10 -2.46 -20.40
CA ALA A 148 -4.46 -3.00 -21.71
C ALA A 148 -3.22 -3.48 -22.49
N GLY A 149 -3.22 -4.75 -22.88
CA GLY A 149 -2.10 -5.40 -23.56
C GLY A 149 -1.26 -6.34 -22.69
N VAL A 150 -1.36 -6.30 -21.36
CA VAL A 150 -0.71 -7.31 -20.49
C VAL A 150 -1.50 -8.62 -20.56
N THR A 151 -0.89 -9.63 -21.15
CA THR A 151 -1.48 -10.97 -21.27
C THR A 151 -0.95 -11.92 -20.19
N LEU A 152 -1.64 -13.04 -19.96
CA LEU A 152 -1.17 -14.08 -19.04
C LEU A 152 0.20 -14.62 -19.43
N SER A 153 0.50 -14.78 -20.73
CA SER A 153 1.82 -15.21 -21.20
C SER A 153 2.91 -14.16 -20.95
N THR A 154 2.60 -12.86 -21.07
CA THR A 154 3.52 -11.79 -20.65
C THR A 154 3.89 -11.94 -19.17
N LEU A 155 2.90 -12.17 -18.30
CA LEU A 155 3.10 -12.32 -16.86
C LEU A 155 3.89 -13.60 -16.52
N LEU A 156 3.58 -14.73 -17.16
CA LEU A 156 4.30 -16.00 -16.97
C LEU A 156 5.76 -15.90 -17.43
N ASN A 157 6.04 -15.21 -18.55
CA ASN A 157 7.40 -15.00 -19.04
C ASN A 157 8.23 -14.13 -18.08
N VAL A 158 7.63 -13.10 -17.47
CA VAL A 158 8.29 -12.28 -16.45
C VAL A 158 8.57 -13.10 -15.18
N LEU A 159 7.61 -13.90 -14.71
CA LEU A 159 7.80 -14.76 -13.54
C LEU A 159 8.89 -15.82 -13.78
N ALA A 160 8.94 -16.41 -14.98
CA ALA A 160 10.02 -17.33 -15.36
C ALA A 160 11.38 -16.61 -15.34
N GLY A 161 11.51 -15.47 -16.03
CA GLY A 161 12.77 -14.71 -16.07
C GLY A 161 13.26 -14.24 -14.69
N LEU A 162 12.35 -13.93 -13.76
CA LEU A 162 12.71 -13.61 -12.37
C LEU A 162 13.21 -14.83 -11.59
N ALA A 163 12.66 -16.02 -11.82
CA ALA A 163 13.09 -17.25 -11.16
C ALA A 163 14.49 -17.71 -11.64
N GLU A 164 14.78 -17.58 -12.94
CA GLU A 164 16.12 -17.88 -13.48
C GLU A 164 17.20 -16.95 -12.88
N LEU A 165 16.89 -15.66 -12.70
CA LEU A 165 17.80 -14.68 -12.06
C LEU A 165 18.11 -15.00 -10.59
N GLU A 166 17.19 -15.63 -9.87
CA GLU A 166 17.39 -16.06 -8.48
C GLU A 166 18.29 -17.32 -8.43
N GLY A 167 18.19 -18.20 -9.43
CA GLY A 167 19.07 -19.38 -9.59
C GLY A 167 20.51 -19.05 -9.98
N ASP A 168 20.73 -18.08 -10.87
CA ASP A 168 22.08 -17.63 -11.27
C ASP A 168 22.86 -17.00 -10.09
N ALA A 169 22.15 -16.35 -9.15
CA ALA A 169 22.75 -15.77 -7.95
C ALA A 169 23.31 -16.84 -7.00
N ASP A 170 22.54 -17.91 -6.75
CA ASP A 170 23.00 -19.05 -5.94
C ASP A 170 24.11 -19.86 -6.64
N ALA A 171 24.06 -19.99 -7.96
CA ALA A 171 25.11 -20.67 -8.73
C ALA A 171 26.47 -19.95 -8.66
N SER A 172 26.47 -18.61 -8.61
CA SER A 172 27.69 -17.80 -8.48
C SER A 172 28.40 -18.00 -7.13
N ALA A 173 27.68 -18.35 -6.06
CA ALA A 173 28.24 -18.57 -4.74
C ALA A 173 28.93 -19.94 -4.57
N ALA A 174 28.74 -20.87 -5.52
CA ALA A 174 29.27 -22.23 -5.45
C ALA A 174 30.66 -22.43 -6.12
N THR A 175 31.24 -21.38 -6.70
CA THR A 175 32.53 -21.44 -7.42
C THR A 175 33.65 -20.72 -6.68
N ASP A 176 33.97 -21.21 -5.48
CA ASP A 176 35.24 -20.90 -4.81
C ASP A 176 36.10 -22.19 -4.80
N PRO A 177 37.22 -22.25 -5.55
CA PRO A 177 37.98 -23.49 -5.72
C PRO A 177 38.74 -23.87 -4.43
N PRO A 178 38.86 -25.17 -4.10
CA PRO A 178 39.60 -25.59 -2.92
C PRO A 178 41.10 -25.29 -3.08
N ALA A 179 41.67 -24.61 -2.09
CA ALA A 179 43.11 -24.35 -2.03
C ALA A 179 43.87 -25.66 -1.78
N ASP A 180 44.52 -26.18 -2.84
CA ASP A 180 45.42 -27.32 -2.78
C ASP A 180 46.60 -27.04 -1.82
N SER A 181 46.99 -28.06 -1.05
CA SER A 181 48.02 -28.00 -0.01
C SER A 181 49.03 -29.13 -0.24
N THR A 182 49.87 -28.93 -1.27
CA THR A 182 50.84 -29.90 -1.80
C THR A 182 52.08 -29.14 -2.32
N GLU A 183 53.32 -29.33 -1.85
CA GLU A 183 53.82 -30.14 -0.72
C GLU A 183 55.09 -29.51 -0.07
N ALA A 184 56.05 -30.32 0.40
CA ALA A 184 57.21 -29.97 1.23
C ALA A 184 58.58 -29.91 0.51
N GLY A 185 59.53 -29.20 1.13
CA GLY A 185 60.96 -29.55 1.21
C GLY A 185 61.84 -29.56 -0.07
N SER A 186 62.86 -28.69 -0.09
CA SER A 186 64.17 -29.08 -0.64
C SER A 186 65.30 -28.42 0.12
N ASP A 187 66.30 -29.24 0.45
CA ASP A 187 67.44 -28.94 1.29
C ASP A 187 68.68 -28.56 0.43
N SER A 188 69.76 -28.13 1.10
CA SER A 188 71.17 -28.16 0.63
C SER A 188 71.75 -27.13 -0.37
N ARG A 189 72.74 -26.37 0.17
CA ARG A 189 74.06 -25.96 -0.40
C ARG A 189 74.07 -24.93 -1.53
N LEU A 190 74.96 -23.92 -1.52
CA LEU A 190 76.43 -24.06 -1.53
C LEU A 190 77.18 -22.87 -0.89
N SER A 191 78.41 -23.16 -0.42
CA SER A 191 79.61 -22.31 -0.28
C SER A 191 79.52 -20.97 0.46
#